data_AF-A6GIZ8-F1
#
_entry.id   AF-A6GIZ8-F1
#
_cell.length_a   1.000
_cell.length_b   1.000
_cell.length_c   1.000
_cell.angle_alpha   90.00
_cell.angle_beta   90.00
_cell.angle_gamma   90.00
#
_symmetry.space_group_name_H-M   'P 1'
#
loop_
_entity.id
_entity.type
_entity.pdbx_description
1 polymer ?
#
loop_
_entity_poly.entity_id
_entity_poly.type
_entity_poly.pdbx_seq_one_letter_code
_entity_poly.pdbx_strand_id
1 'polypeptide(L)'
;MPRKITFPILGLVGLALVFAPLSASAEYRDLCDSSRVCEYTGPTAPTLDADVCLDPTGEVKLKGMSPCSTGSIPFHVRFGEVVDPVMQLVVAYIPLKNACSVPGLCEAKEYSSGTSTAQAICCVNGVCWPGFYDCGGTLMWCDDGVCNEDGTVTCFEGYEVPL
;
A
#
# COMPACT_ATOMS: atom_id res chain seq x y z
N MET A 1 -10.79 -71.35 39.33
CA MET A 1 -9.82 -70.73 38.41
C MET A 1 -10.55 -69.62 37.64
N PRO A 2 -10.34 -68.33 37.98
CA PRO A 2 -11.05 -67.22 37.34
C PRO A 2 -10.29 -66.70 36.09
N ARG A 3 -11.07 -66.43 35.05
CA ARG A 3 -10.67 -65.95 33.71
C ARG A 3 -10.27 -64.46 33.79
N LYS A 4 -9.06 -64.11 33.33
CA LYS A 4 -8.62 -62.71 33.19
C LYS A 4 -9.36 -62.06 32.01
N ILE A 5 -10.06 -60.97 32.27
CA ILE A 5 -10.71 -60.12 31.27
C ILE A 5 -9.84 -58.88 31.11
N THR A 6 -9.23 -58.73 29.92
CA THR A 6 -8.47 -57.55 29.51
C THR A 6 -9.42 -56.57 28.82
N PHE A 7 -9.60 -55.37 29.38
CA PHE A 7 -10.31 -54.27 28.72
C PHE A 7 -9.31 -53.34 28.02
N PRO A 8 -9.51 -53.01 26.73
CA PRO A 8 -8.64 -52.08 26.02
C PRO A 8 -8.94 -50.63 26.43
N ILE A 9 -7.87 -49.87 26.62
CA ILE A 9 -7.87 -48.43 26.91
C ILE A 9 -8.37 -47.71 25.64
N LEU A 10 -9.58 -47.16 25.71
CA LEU A 10 -10.12 -46.26 24.68
C LEU A 10 -9.40 -44.90 24.83
N GLY A 11 -8.56 -44.56 23.86
CA GLY A 11 -7.92 -43.25 23.76
C GLY A 11 -8.96 -42.17 23.43
N LEU A 12 -9.10 -41.17 24.31
CA LEU A 12 -9.80 -39.93 24.03
C LEU A 12 -8.94 -39.10 23.05
N VAL A 13 -9.33 -39.07 21.78
CA VAL A 13 -8.82 -38.09 20.81
C VAL A 13 -9.53 -36.76 21.11
N GLY A 14 -8.84 -35.85 21.79
CA GLY A 14 -9.29 -34.48 21.97
C GLY A 14 -9.23 -33.74 20.64
N LEU A 15 -10.39 -33.38 20.10
CA LEU A 15 -10.51 -32.54 18.92
C LEU A 15 -10.17 -31.10 19.30
N ALA A 16 -8.90 -30.72 19.18
CA ALA A 16 -8.48 -29.32 19.28
C ALA A 16 -9.00 -28.57 18.06
N LEU A 17 -10.11 -27.84 18.22
CA LEU A 17 -10.55 -26.82 17.27
C LEU A 17 -9.49 -25.72 17.25
N VAL A 18 -8.59 -25.79 16.29
CA VAL A 18 -7.68 -24.70 15.95
C VAL A 18 -8.56 -23.56 15.44
N PHE A 19 -8.78 -22.55 16.28
CA PHE A 19 -9.28 -21.26 15.82
C PHE A 19 -8.20 -20.66 14.92
N ALA A 20 -8.29 -20.92 13.62
CA ALA A 20 -7.58 -20.11 12.65
C ALA A 20 -8.13 -18.67 12.80
N PRO A 21 -7.28 -17.65 12.99
CA PRO A 21 -7.75 -16.28 12.93
C PRO A 21 -8.38 -16.07 11.55
N LEU A 22 -9.66 -15.71 11.54
CA LEU A 22 -10.35 -15.24 10.34
C LEU A 22 -9.52 -14.08 9.79
N SER A 23 -9.07 -14.23 8.54
CA SER A 23 -8.32 -13.21 7.84
C SER A 23 -9.06 -11.87 7.95
N ALA A 24 -8.41 -10.88 8.58
CA ALA A 24 -8.96 -9.58 8.96
C ALA A 24 -9.21 -8.62 7.78
N SER A 25 -9.49 -9.13 6.59
CA SER A 25 -9.65 -8.32 5.37
C SER A 25 -11.12 -8.07 4.99
N ALA A 26 -12.08 -8.34 5.91
CA ALA A 26 -13.50 -8.37 5.57
C ALA A 26 -14.42 -7.47 6.42
N GLU A 27 -13.92 -6.78 7.46
CA GLU A 27 -14.79 -5.97 8.32
C GLU A 27 -14.99 -4.54 7.78
N TYR A 28 -13.92 -3.91 7.29
CA TYR A 28 -13.95 -2.51 6.87
C TYR A 28 -13.64 -2.35 5.38
N ARG A 29 -14.19 -1.29 4.79
CA ARG A 29 -13.90 -0.91 3.40
C ARG A 29 -12.45 -0.44 3.29
N ASP A 30 -11.84 -0.62 2.12
CA ASP A 30 -10.52 -0.06 1.84
C ASP A 30 -10.58 1.49 1.87
N LEU A 31 -9.63 2.10 2.57
CA LEU A 31 -9.55 3.55 2.75
C LEU A 31 -9.34 4.27 1.41
N CYS A 32 -8.42 3.78 0.60
CA CYS A 32 -8.00 4.45 -0.63
C CYS A 32 -9.00 4.26 -1.78
N ASP A 33 -9.80 3.18 -1.73
CA ASP A 33 -10.94 3.01 -2.63
C ASP A 33 -12.16 3.85 -2.21
N SER A 34 -12.17 4.37 -0.97
CA SER A 34 -13.35 5.04 -0.36
C SER A 34 -13.14 6.53 -0.05
N SER A 35 -11.93 7.04 -0.16
CA SER A 35 -11.57 8.42 0.21
C SER A 35 -10.40 8.94 -0.64
N ARG A 36 -10.16 10.25 -0.61
CA ARG A 36 -9.06 10.92 -1.37
C ARG A 36 -7.88 11.32 -0.48
N VAL A 37 -7.69 10.63 0.65
CA VAL A 37 -6.66 10.98 1.65
C VAL A 37 -5.36 10.20 1.48
N CYS A 38 -5.31 9.23 0.56
CA CYS A 38 -4.13 8.42 0.32
C CYS A 38 -3.17 9.08 -0.67
N GLU A 39 -1.88 8.87 -0.49
CA GLU A 39 -0.85 9.40 -1.38
C GLU A 39 -0.50 8.39 -2.48
N TYR A 40 -0.23 8.88 -3.69
CA TYR A 40 0.34 8.03 -4.73
C TYR A 40 1.80 7.70 -4.41
N THR A 41 2.21 6.48 -4.70
CA THR A 41 3.60 6.04 -4.53
C THR A 41 3.97 4.99 -5.58
N GLY A 42 5.23 4.56 -5.56
CA GLY A 42 5.76 3.53 -6.46
C GLY A 42 5.23 2.13 -6.18
N PRO A 43 5.57 1.16 -7.05
CA PRO A 43 5.08 -0.22 -6.94
C PRO A 43 5.64 -0.96 -5.71
N THR A 44 6.65 -0.41 -5.04
CA THR A 44 7.29 -0.98 -3.84
C THR A 44 6.75 -0.37 -2.54
N ALA A 45 5.51 0.15 -2.57
CA ALA A 45 4.85 0.71 -1.39
C ALA A 45 4.90 -0.25 -0.19
N PRO A 46 5.20 0.25 1.02
CA PRO A 46 5.10 -0.56 2.23
C PRO A 46 3.70 -1.13 2.41
N THR A 47 3.62 -2.41 2.77
CA THR A 47 2.36 -3.05 3.16
C THR A 47 2.10 -2.79 4.63
N LEU A 48 0.93 -2.28 4.97
CA LEU A 48 0.49 -2.09 6.35
C LEU A 48 -0.48 -3.19 6.78
N ASP A 49 -1.47 -3.50 5.92
CA ASP A 49 -2.52 -4.50 6.16
C ASP A 49 -3.16 -4.39 7.56
N ALA A 50 -3.66 -3.20 7.89
CA ALA A 50 -4.21 -2.90 9.21
C ALA A 50 -5.47 -2.03 9.14
N ASP A 51 -6.29 -2.13 10.19
CA ASP A 51 -7.44 -1.25 10.37
C ASP A 51 -7.00 0.10 10.92
N VAL A 52 -7.65 1.16 10.44
CA VAL A 52 -7.37 2.54 10.79
C VAL A 52 -8.66 3.31 11.08
N CYS A 53 -8.52 4.44 11.75
CA CYS A 53 -9.57 5.42 11.94
C CYS A 53 -9.22 6.68 11.13
N LEU A 54 -10.12 7.05 10.21
CA LEU A 54 -10.07 8.34 9.51
C LEU A 54 -10.88 9.36 10.30
N ASP A 55 -10.26 10.45 10.71
CA ASP A 55 -10.95 11.53 11.40
C ASP A 55 -11.54 12.59 10.44
N PRO A 56 -12.40 13.50 10.92
CA PRO A 56 -13.00 14.55 10.08
C PRO A 56 -12.01 15.57 9.49
N THR A 57 -10.78 15.62 10.00
CA THR A 57 -9.72 16.51 9.51
C THR A 57 -8.90 15.89 8.39
N GLY A 58 -9.08 14.59 8.14
CA GLY A 58 -8.33 13.82 7.15
C GLY A 58 -7.16 13.04 7.74
N GLU A 59 -6.98 13.07 9.06
CA GLU A 59 -5.89 12.34 9.72
C GLU A 59 -6.24 10.86 9.87
N VAL A 60 -5.27 10.00 9.58
CA VAL A 60 -5.41 8.54 9.65
C VAL A 60 -4.55 8.02 10.79
N LYS A 61 -5.18 7.26 11.69
CA LYS A 61 -4.51 6.61 12.82
C LYS A 61 -4.74 5.12 12.85
N LEU A 62 -3.76 4.33 13.31
CA LEU A 62 -3.99 2.91 13.57
C LEU A 62 -5.15 2.73 14.53
N LYS A 63 -6.04 1.81 14.18
CA LYS A 63 -7.15 1.44 15.04
C LYS A 63 -6.61 0.55 16.15
N GLY A 64 -6.74 1.01 17.40
CA GLY A 64 -6.47 0.19 18.57
C GLY A 64 -7.55 -0.88 18.82
N MET A 65 -7.54 -1.44 20.03
CA MET A 65 -8.55 -2.44 20.44
C MET A 65 -9.95 -1.82 20.64
N SER A 66 -10.04 -0.51 20.87
CA SER A 66 -11.31 0.20 21.00
C SER A 66 -11.92 0.53 19.63
N PRO A 67 -13.23 0.82 19.57
CA PRO A 67 -13.82 1.50 18.42
C PRO A 67 -13.11 2.83 18.13
N CYS A 68 -13.26 3.32 16.90
CA CYS A 68 -12.80 4.66 16.55
C CYS A 68 -13.47 5.73 17.41
N SER A 69 -12.74 6.81 17.68
CA SER A 69 -13.26 7.97 18.41
C SER A 69 -14.50 8.55 17.73
N THR A 70 -15.35 9.21 18.51
CA THR A 70 -16.54 9.91 18.01
C THR A 70 -16.18 10.80 16.83
N GLY A 71 -16.87 10.61 15.70
CA GLY A 71 -16.67 11.37 14.46
C GLY A 71 -15.64 10.74 13.50
N SER A 72 -14.83 9.78 13.94
CA SER A 72 -13.93 9.03 13.08
C SER A 72 -14.64 7.80 12.48
N ILE A 73 -14.23 7.42 11.27
CA ILE A 73 -14.81 6.29 10.53
C ILE A 73 -13.73 5.21 10.39
N PRO A 74 -14.04 3.94 10.71
CA PRO A 74 -13.09 2.85 10.54
C PRO A 74 -12.94 2.45 9.06
N PHE A 75 -11.71 2.21 8.64
CA PHE A 75 -11.34 1.70 7.33
C PHE A 75 -10.24 0.65 7.46
N HIS A 76 -10.02 -0.12 6.40
CA HIS A 76 -8.87 -0.99 6.24
C HIS A 76 -7.84 -0.34 5.30
N VAL A 77 -6.54 -0.48 5.59
CA VAL A 77 -5.44 0.04 4.77
C VAL A 77 -4.53 -1.11 4.35
N ARG A 78 -4.46 -1.37 3.04
CA ARG A 78 -3.55 -2.36 2.45
C ARG A 78 -2.10 -1.87 2.44
N PHE A 79 -1.87 -0.69 1.88
CA PHE A 79 -0.54 -0.09 1.72
C PHE A 79 -0.43 1.19 2.53
N GLY A 80 0.65 1.31 3.30
CA GLY A 80 0.85 2.43 4.20
C GLY A 80 2.01 2.19 5.15
N GLU A 81 2.34 3.22 5.92
CA GLU A 81 3.32 3.12 6.99
C GLU A 81 2.93 3.99 8.18
N VAL A 82 3.42 3.60 9.36
CA VAL A 82 3.26 4.39 10.58
C VAL A 82 4.37 5.43 10.62
N VAL A 83 4.02 6.69 10.40
CA VAL A 83 4.97 7.82 10.37
C VAL A 83 5.22 8.43 11.75
N ASP A 84 4.27 8.27 12.68
CA ASP A 84 4.47 8.62 14.09
C ASP A 84 3.98 7.45 14.97
N PRO A 85 4.88 6.67 15.57
CA PRO A 85 4.50 5.53 16.41
C PRO A 85 3.97 5.94 17.78
N VAL A 86 4.18 7.18 18.24
CA VAL A 86 3.63 7.66 19.50
C VAL A 86 2.16 8.06 19.31
N MET A 87 1.88 8.81 18.25
CA MET A 87 0.52 9.23 17.90
C MET A 87 -0.24 8.21 17.05
N GLN A 88 0.45 7.14 16.64
CA GLN A 88 -0.07 6.10 15.75
C GLN A 88 -0.54 6.63 14.40
N LEU A 89 0.12 7.69 13.89
CA LEU A 89 -0.21 8.30 12.61
C LEU A 89 0.22 7.41 11.45
N VAL A 90 -0.66 7.29 10.46
CA VAL A 90 -0.46 6.47 9.27
C VAL A 90 -0.52 7.36 8.03
N VAL A 91 0.41 7.15 7.11
CA VAL A 91 0.23 7.58 5.71
C VAL A 91 -0.20 6.35 4.92
N ALA A 92 -1.32 6.45 4.22
CA ALA A 92 -1.85 5.38 3.38
C ALA A 92 -1.52 5.65 1.91
N TYR A 93 -1.26 4.58 1.17
CA TYR A 93 -0.72 4.68 -0.18
C TYR A 93 -1.59 4.04 -1.26
N ILE A 94 -1.57 4.65 -2.44
CA ILE A 94 -2.03 4.06 -3.70
C ILE A 94 -0.79 3.74 -4.54
N PRO A 95 -0.32 2.48 -4.56
CA PRO A 95 0.81 2.09 -5.39
C PRO A 95 0.42 2.17 -6.87
N LEU A 96 1.21 2.90 -7.65
CA LEU A 96 1.08 2.99 -9.09
C LEU A 96 2.12 2.11 -9.79
N LYS A 97 1.80 1.69 -11.01
CA LYS A 97 2.75 0.98 -11.86
C LYS A 97 3.91 1.91 -12.22
N ASN A 98 5.15 1.41 -12.16
CA ASN A 98 6.32 2.16 -12.59
C ASN A 98 6.25 2.46 -14.10
N ALA A 99 6.47 3.73 -14.47
CA ALA A 99 6.40 4.22 -15.85
C ALA A 99 7.45 3.57 -16.76
N CYS A 100 8.67 3.37 -16.28
CA CYS A 100 9.77 2.76 -17.03
C CYS A 100 9.56 1.27 -17.31
N SER A 101 8.62 0.62 -16.63
CA SER A 101 8.17 -0.72 -17.02
C SER A 101 7.32 -0.75 -18.31
N VAL A 102 7.01 0.42 -18.88
CA VAL A 102 6.28 0.55 -20.15
C VAL A 102 7.24 1.05 -21.23
N PRO A 103 7.43 0.30 -22.33
CA PRO A 103 8.31 0.70 -23.41
C PRO A 103 7.98 2.09 -23.96
N GLY A 104 8.99 2.95 -24.06
CA GLY A 104 8.87 4.29 -24.62
C GLY A 104 8.36 5.37 -23.66
N LEU A 105 8.12 5.07 -22.37
CA LEU A 105 7.77 6.07 -21.36
C LEU A 105 8.95 6.58 -20.52
N CYS A 106 10.12 5.96 -20.65
CA CYS A 106 11.34 6.43 -20.01
C CYS A 106 12.50 6.56 -20.98
N GLU A 107 13.36 7.53 -20.68
CA GLU A 107 14.63 7.72 -21.35
C GLU A 107 15.77 7.12 -20.52
N ALA A 108 16.79 6.60 -21.19
CA ALA A 108 18.01 6.19 -20.51
C ALA A 108 18.78 7.43 -20.03
N LYS A 109 19.26 7.42 -18.79
CA LYS A 109 20.04 8.52 -18.21
C LYS A 109 21.31 7.98 -17.59
N GLU A 110 22.45 8.54 -18.00
CA GLU A 110 23.67 8.43 -17.19
C GLU A 110 23.48 9.22 -15.91
N TYR A 111 23.68 8.57 -14.77
CA TYR A 111 23.41 9.13 -13.45
C TYR A 111 24.08 10.51 -13.31
N SER A 112 23.26 11.57 -13.25
CA SER A 112 23.72 12.92 -12.98
C SER A 112 23.02 13.40 -11.72
N SER A 113 23.74 14.13 -10.87
CA SER A 113 23.25 14.68 -9.60
C SER A 113 22.22 15.80 -9.77
N GLY A 114 21.46 15.80 -10.86
CA GLY A 114 20.41 16.75 -11.15
C GLY A 114 19.21 16.61 -10.20
N THR A 115 18.36 17.63 -10.21
CA THR A 115 17.17 17.77 -9.36
C THR A 115 15.99 16.98 -9.91
N SER A 116 16.12 15.65 -10.00
CA SER A 116 14.95 14.83 -10.27
C SER A 116 14.16 14.54 -9.00
N THR A 117 12.89 14.19 -9.17
CA THR A 117 12.01 13.88 -8.04
C THR A 117 11.06 12.77 -8.41
N ALA A 118 10.81 11.88 -7.44
CA ALA A 118 9.82 10.83 -7.59
C ALA A 118 8.41 11.44 -7.53
N GLN A 119 7.55 11.08 -8.47
CA GLN A 119 6.21 11.64 -8.56
C GLN A 119 5.24 10.76 -9.33
N ALA A 120 3.94 10.91 -9.04
CA ALA A 120 2.89 10.38 -9.89
C ALA A 120 2.81 11.19 -11.19
N ILE A 121 2.57 10.50 -12.30
CA ILE A 121 2.41 11.10 -13.63
C ILE A 121 1.12 10.61 -14.27
N CYS A 122 0.51 11.44 -15.11
CA CYS A 122 -0.63 11.10 -15.95
C CYS A 122 -0.15 11.06 -17.41
N CYS A 123 -0.21 9.88 -18.03
CA CYS A 123 0.25 9.71 -19.42
C CYS A 123 -0.92 9.51 -20.39
N VAL A 124 -0.91 10.28 -21.48
CA VAL A 124 -1.88 10.20 -22.58
C VAL A 124 -1.11 10.10 -23.90
N ASN A 125 -1.33 9.01 -24.64
CA ASN A 125 -0.68 8.76 -25.94
C ASN A 125 0.86 8.88 -25.91
N GLY A 126 1.50 8.46 -24.81
CA GLY A 126 2.96 8.45 -24.67
C GLY A 126 3.58 9.76 -24.18
N VAL A 127 2.78 10.82 -23.99
CA VAL A 127 3.22 12.07 -23.34
C VAL A 127 2.71 12.07 -21.91
N CYS A 128 3.56 12.47 -20.96
CA CYS A 128 3.26 12.43 -19.54
C CYS A 128 3.30 13.83 -18.92
N TRP A 129 2.42 14.08 -17.97
CA TRP A 129 2.32 15.30 -17.17
C TRP A 129 2.27 14.95 -15.69
N PRO A 130 2.46 15.92 -14.77
CA PRO A 130 2.26 15.68 -13.34
C PRO A 130 0.87 15.06 -13.07
N GLY A 131 0.86 13.98 -12.30
CA GLY A 131 -0.33 13.16 -12.07
C GLY A 131 -1.16 13.66 -10.89
N PHE A 132 -2.46 13.82 -11.12
CA PHE A 132 -3.45 14.13 -10.08
C PHE A 132 -4.65 13.19 -10.21
N TYR A 133 -5.57 13.24 -9.24
CA TYR A 133 -6.74 12.35 -9.16
C TYR A 133 -7.64 12.33 -10.41
N ASP A 134 -7.70 13.41 -11.18
CA ASP A 134 -8.57 13.52 -12.36
C ASP A 134 -7.81 13.27 -13.68
N CYS A 135 -6.86 12.32 -13.65
CA CYS A 135 -6.09 11.93 -14.82
C CYS A 135 -7.01 11.36 -15.92
N GLY A 136 -7.08 12.04 -17.06
CA GLY A 136 -7.80 11.56 -18.26
C GLY A 136 -7.06 10.48 -19.06
N GLY A 137 -5.93 9.99 -18.52
CA GLY A 137 -5.06 8.97 -19.10
C GLY A 137 -4.77 7.84 -18.12
N THR A 138 -3.55 7.30 -18.18
CA THR A 138 -3.10 6.30 -17.20
C THR A 138 -2.20 6.94 -16.16
N LEU A 139 -2.56 6.79 -14.88
CA LEU A 139 -1.69 7.15 -13.77
C LEU A 139 -0.55 6.13 -13.60
N MET A 140 0.68 6.61 -13.53
CA MET A 140 1.90 5.82 -13.35
C MET A 140 2.80 6.50 -12.31
N TRP A 141 3.79 5.77 -11.82
CA TRP A 141 4.84 6.29 -10.95
C TRP A 141 6.13 6.54 -11.72
N CYS A 142 6.72 7.70 -11.53
CA CYS A 142 8.02 8.09 -12.07
C CYS A 142 9.00 8.19 -10.90
N ASP A 143 9.96 7.27 -10.78
CA ASP A 143 10.94 7.29 -9.68
C ASP A 143 11.99 8.40 -9.84
N ASP A 144 12.41 8.67 -11.08
CA ASP A 144 13.33 9.74 -11.46
C ASP A 144 12.67 10.57 -12.57
N GLY A 145 11.98 11.65 -12.19
CA GLY A 145 11.30 12.55 -13.13
C GLY A 145 11.86 13.96 -13.14
N VAL A 146 11.84 14.60 -14.30
CA VAL A 146 12.06 16.04 -14.46
C VAL A 146 10.85 16.67 -15.13
N CYS A 147 10.37 17.78 -14.58
CA CYS A 147 9.35 18.61 -15.21
C CYS A 147 10.02 19.55 -16.22
N ASN A 148 9.61 19.45 -17.47
CA ASN A 148 10.11 20.26 -18.58
C ASN A 148 9.42 21.63 -18.62
N GLU A 149 9.99 22.59 -19.38
CA GLU A 149 9.42 23.93 -19.54
C GLU A 149 8.05 23.93 -20.23
N ASP A 150 7.76 22.88 -21.03
CA ASP A 150 6.47 22.68 -21.67
C ASP A 150 5.41 22.03 -20.75
N GLY A 151 5.76 21.78 -19.49
CA GLY A 151 4.90 21.18 -18.47
C GLY A 151 4.82 19.65 -18.53
N THR A 152 5.49 19.00 -19.48
CA THR A 152 5.59 17.54 -19.51
C THR A 152 6.56 17.01 -18.47
N VAL A 153 6.47 15.72 -18.17
CA VAL A 153 7.42 15.00 -17.32
C VAL A 153 8.18 14.01 -18.18
N THR A 154 9.50 14.12 -18.19
CA THR A 154 10.38 13.05 -18.67
C THR A 154 10.77 12.18 -17.50
N CYS A 155 10.50 10.88 -17.62
CA CYS A 155 10.95 9.88 -16.67
C CYS A 155 12.23 9.21 -17.15
N PHE A 156 13.09 8.89 -16.20
CA PHE A 156 14.38 8.30 -16.49
C PHE A 156 14.49 6.92 -15.86
N GLU A 157 15.06 6.00 -16.62
CA GLU A 157 15.53 4.72 -16.10
C GLU A 157 17.00 4.89 -15.71
N GLY A 158 17.24 5.05 -14.41
CA GLY A 158 18.59 5.04 -13.86
C GLY A 158 19.10 3.61 -13.73
N TYR A 159 20.30 3.33 -14.22
CA TYR A 159 21.06 2.13 -13.89
C TYR A 159 22.23 2.53 -13.00
N GLU A 160 22.48 1.77 -11.93
CA GLU A 160 23.74 1.88 -11.20
C GLU A 160 24.87 1.55 -12.19
N VAL A 161 25.77 2.49 -12.44
CA VAL A 161 27.01 2.20 -13.17
C VAL A 161 27.94 1.52 -12.16
N PRO A 162 28.32 0.24 -12.34
CA PRO A 162 29.34 -0.37 -11.48
C PRO A 162 30.63 0.43 -11.66
N LEU A 163 31.18 0.96 -10.56
CA LEU A 163 32.50 1.61 -10.53
C LEU A 163 33.62 0.61 -10.82
#